data_AF-A0A975CFB8-F1
#
_entry.id   AF-A0A975CFB8-F1
#
_cell.length_a   1.000
_cell.length_b   1.000
_cell.length_c   1.000
_cell.angle_alpha   90.00
_cell.angle_beta   90.00
_cell.angle_gamma   90.00
#
_symmetry.space_group_name_H-M   'P 1'
#
loop_
_entity.id
_entity.type
_entity.pdbx_description
1 polymer ?
#
loop_
_entity_poly.entity_id
_entity_poly.type
_entity_poly.pdbx_seq_one_letter_code
_entity_poly.pdbx_strand_id
1 'polypeptide(L)'
;MLPPPAALAFLKAAKDVGYAPRMASFAKAFPFPGTVAQVAQVAPPNMIVTNEVWWSPAWPFRSMLTGATSAQVVKDYEVATGQQWVQTLGFSHAMVDVAAQTVARARAMTRDGLRDSLSRLKAQTVVGPLNFVGRNPIVNVCSTPAVGGQWIKNASGRWVLEVVDNTRSPFIPATAKLTVSS
;
A
#
# COMPACT_ATOMS: atom_id res chain seq x y z
N MET A 1 -1.07 -16.59 1.58
CA MET A 1 -0.67 -15.72 0.46
C MET A 1 -1.16 -16.36 -0.84
N LEU A 2 -2.11 -15.74 -1.52
CA LEU A 2 -2.64 -16.26 -2.80
C LEU A 2 -2.35 -15.20 -3.89
N PRO A 3 -1.59 -15.51 -4.95
CA PRO A 3 -1.52 -14.61 -6.10
C PRO A 3 -2.88 -14.52 -6.81
N PRO A 4 -3.12 -13.49 -7.65
CA PRO A 4 -4.41 -13.28 -8.30
C PRO A 4 -5.03 -14.52 -8.95
N PRO A 5 -4.32 -15.35 -9.75
CA PRO A 5 -4.92 -16.53 -10.37
C PRO A 5 -5.39 -17.57 -9.34
N ALA A 6 -4.64 -17.77 -8.26
CA ALA A 6 -4.98 -18.72 -7.21
C ALA A 6 -6.17 -18.24 -6.37
N ALA A 7 -6.29 -16.94 -6.11
CA ALA A 7 -7.44 -16.37 -5.42
C ALA A 7 -8.73 -16.52 -6.25
N LEU A 8 -8.65 -16.30 -7.57
CA LEU A 8 -9.77 -16.53 -8.48
C LEU A 8 -10.17 -18.01 -8.55
N ALA A 9 -9.18 -18.91 -8.62
CA ALA A 9 -9.44 -20.35 -8.60
C ALA A 9 -10.08 -20.81 -7.29
N PHE A 10 -9.59 -20.30 -6.15
CA PHE A 10 -10.17 -20.57 -4.84
C PHE A 10 -11.64 -20.15 -4.78
N LEU A 11 -11.98 -18.94 -5.22
CA LEU A 11 -13.37 -18.45 -5.18
C LEU A 11 -14.30 -19.23 -6.11
N LYS A 12 -13.81 -19.67 -7.27
CA LYS A 12 -14.57 -20.56 -8.16
C LYS A 12 -14.83 -21.91 -7.50
N ALA A 13 -13.80 -22.56 -6.98
CA ALA A 13 -13.94 -23.85 -6.29
C ALA A 13 -14.82 -23.75 -5.03
N ALA A 14 -14.74 -22.64 -4.29
CA ALA A 14 -15.59 -22.36 -3.15
C ALA A 14 -17.07 -22.36 -3.56
N LYS A 15 -17.41 -21.70 -4.67
CA LYS A 15 -18.76 -21.69 -5.22
C LYS A 15 -19.24 -23.10 -5.58
N ASP A 16 -18.38 -23.92 -6.21
CA ASP A 16 -18.74 -25.26 -6.66
C ASP A 16 -19.10 -26.21 -5.49
N VAL A 17 -18.50 -25.99 -4.31
CA VAL A 17 -18.81 -26.75 -3.08
C VAL A 17 -19.85 -26.07 -2.18
N GLY A 18 -20.48 -24.99 -2.65
CA GLY A 18 -21.50 -24.24 -1.89
C GLY A 18 -20.93 -23.36 -0.76
N TYR A 19 -19.62 -23.13 -0.71
CA TYR A 19 -19.01 -22.21 0.25
C TYR A 19 -19.12 -20.75 -0.24
N ALA A 20 -19.89 -19.94 0.49
CA ALA A 20 -20.12 -18.53 0.19
C ALA A 20 -19.65 -17.63 1.34
N PRO A 21 -18.34 -17.29 1.42
CA PRO A 21 -17.84 -16.39 2.45
C PRO A 21 -18.47 -15.00 2.34
N ARG A 22 -18.87 -14.42 3.48
CA ARG A 22 -19.36 -13.03 3.56
C ARG A 22 -18.24 -12.00 3.42
N MET A 23 -17.03 -12.37 3.83
CA MET A 23 -15.85 -11.51 3.82
C MET A 23 -14.62 -12.36 3.52
N ALA A 24 -13.69 -11.83 2.71
CA ALA A 24 -12.41 -12.46 2.43
C ALA A 24 -11.26 -11.44 2.47
N SER A 25 -10.13 -11.90 3.00
CA SER A 25 -8.85 -11.19 3.00
C SER A 25 -7.78 -12.10 2.41
N PHE A 26 -7.32 -11.80 1.19
CA PHE A 26 -6.24 -12.54 0.54
C PHE A 26 -5.03 -11.66 0.35
N ALA A 27 -4.01 -11.90 1.19
CA ALA A 27 -2.71 -11.30 0.99
C ALA A 27 -2.15 -11.69 -0.40
N LYS A 28 -1.54 -10.70 -1.08
CA LYS A 28 -1.01 -10.73 -2.47
C LYS A 28 -2.04 -10.58 -3.60
N ALA A 29 -3.27 -11.07 -3.48
CA ALA A 29 -4.28 -10.93 -4.54
C ALA A 29 -5.01 -9.59 -4.52
N PHE A 30 -5.27 -9.03 -3.33
CA PHE A 30 -6.09 -7.83 -3.19
C PHE A 30 -5.36 -6.47 -3.15
N PRO A 31 -4.08 -6.27 -3.51
CA PRO A 31 -3.51 -4.92 -3.55
C PRO A 31 -3.84 -4.14 -4.84
N PHE A 32 -4.42 -4.77 -5.86
CA PHE A 32 -4.63 -4.17 -7.19
C PHE A 32 -6.11 -4.01 -7.57
N PRO A 33 -6.55 -2.83 -8.06
CA PRO A 33 -7.94 -2.60 -8.49
C PRO A 33 -8.42 -3.59 -9.56
N GLY A 34 -7.55 -3.91 -10.54
CA GLY A 34 -7.88 -4.85 -11.61
C GLY A 34 -8.17 -6.27 -11.12
N THR A 35 -7.41 -6.76 -10.14
CA THR A 35 -7.68 -8.08 -9.54
C THR A 35 -8.97 -8.07 -8.74
N VAL A 36 -9.26 -7.00 -8.00
CA VAL A 36 -10.52 -6.86 -7.26
C VAL A 36 -11.73 -6.82 -8.20
N ALA A 37 -11.61 -6.16 -9.35
CA ALA A 37 -12.65 -6.16 -10.38
C ALA A 37 -12.93 -7.57 -10.92
N GLN A 38 -11.90 -8.39 -11.15
CA GLN A 38 -12.04 -9.79 -11.57
C GLN A 38 -12.64 -10.66 -10.45
N VAL A 39 -12.19 -10.45 -9.21
CA VAL A 39 -12.71 -11.14 -8.02
C VAL A 39 -14.20 -10.87 -7.86
N ALA A 40 -14.64 -9.62 -8.04
CA ALA A 40 -16.05 -9.26 -7.96
C ALA A 40 -16.95 -9.95 -9.00
N GLN A 41 -16.38 -10.49 -10.09
CA GLN A 41 -17.13 -11.26 -11.09
C GLN A 41 -17.33 -12.74 -10.69
N VAL A 42 -16.46 -13.28 -9.83
CA VAL A 42 -16.45 -14.71 -9.47
C VAL A 42 -16.82 -14.96 -8.01
N ALA A 43 -16.69 -13.94 -7.15
CA ALA A 43 -17.02 -14.01 -5.74
C ALA A 43 -18.54 -14.17 -5.52
N PRO A 44 -18.95 -14.70 -4.36
CA PRO A 44 -20.34 -14.63 -3.93
C PRO A 44 -20.88 -13.19 -3.99
N PRO A 45 -22.18 -13.01 -4.31
CA PRO A 45 -22.81 -11.70 -4.25
C PRO A 45 -22.58 -11.03 -2.90
N ASN A 46 -22.27 -9.74 -2.92
CA ASN A 46 -22.05 -8.91 -1.74
C ASN A 46 -20.89 -9.34 -0.81
N MET A 47 -20.00 -10.24 -1.27
CA MET A 47 -18.79 -10.60 -0.52
C MET A 47 -17.92 -9.36 -0.31
N ILE A 48 -17.56 -9.11 0.95
CA ILE A 48 -16.69 -8.00 1.34
C ILE A 48 -15.24 -8.38 1.08
N VAL A 49 -14.52 -7.49 0.40
CA VAL A 49 -13.09 -7.68 0.11
C VAL A 49 -12.29 -6.76 1.02
N THR A 50 -11.63 -7.35 2.01
CA THR A 50 -10.70 -6.62 2.89
C THR A 50 -9.26 -6.86 2.47
N ASN A 51 -8.37 -5.93 2.80
CA ASN A 51 -6.96 -6.02 2.45
C ASN A 51 -6.08 -5.28 3.48
N GLU A 52 -4.82 -5.69 3.62
CA GLU A 52 -3.81 -4.91 4.31
C GLU A 52 -3.44 -3.68 3.47
N VAL A 53 -3.52 -2.49 4.07
CA VAL A 53 -3.11 -1.23 3.46
C VAL A 53 -1.79 -0.80 4.06
N TRP A 54 -0.74 -0.87 3.24
CA TRP A 54 0.63 -0.50 3.60
C TRP A 54 1.01 0.89 3.07
N TRP A 55 0.23 1.43 2.13
CA TRP A 55 0.28 2.85 1.77
C TRP A 55 -1.01 3.29 1.06
N SER A 56 -1.42 4.54 1.28
CA SER A 56 -2.54 5.16 0.57
C SER A 56 -2.37 6.68 0.50
N PRO A 57 -3.22 7.40 -0.28
CA PRO A 57 -3.25 8.86 -0.30
C PRO A 57 -3.47 9.50 1.08
N ALA A 58 -4.01 8.75 2.05
CA ALA A 58 -4.29 9.21 3.40
C ALA A 58 -3.04 9.28 4.30
N TRP A 59 -1.88 8.75 3.85
CA TRP A 59 -0.66 8.79 4.66
C TRP A 59 -0.26 10.25 4.92
N PRO A 60 -0.16 10.69 6.20
CA PRO A 60 0.02 12.09 6.56
C PRO A 60 1.48 12.55 6.42
N PHE A 61 2.20 11.99 5.45
CA PHE A 61 3.62 12.24 5.24
C PHE A 61 3.89 12.95 3.92
N ARG A 62 5.11 13.45 3.79
CA ARG A 62 5.57 14.21 2.64
C ARG A 62 6.91 13.67 2.17
N SER A 63 7.14 13.75 0.87
CA SER A 63 8.46 13.55 0.30
C SER A 63 9.40 14.64 0.79
N MET A 64 10.60 14.26 1.21
CA MET A 64 11.65 15.23 1.53
C MET A 64 12.20 15.87 0.25
N LEU A 65 12.32 15.10 -0.83
CA LEU A 65 12.87 15.58 -2.09
C LEU A 65 11.97 16.60 -2.79
N THR A 66 10.66 16.35 -2.82
CA THR A 66 9.71 17.16 -3.61
C THR A 66 8.77 18.00 -2.77
N GLY A 67 8.64 17.72 -1.46
CA GLY A 67 7.64 18.34 -0.58
C GLY A 67 6.20 17.85 -0.80
N ALA A 68 5.97 16.99 -1.80
CA ALA A 68 4.66 16.47 -2.16
C ALA A 68 4.06 15.61 -1.02
N THR A 69 2.76 15.77 -0.78
CA THR A 69 2.00 14.86 0.10
C THR A 69 1.69 13.54 -0.61
N SER A 70 1.35 12.49 0.13
CA SER A 70 0.85 11.23 -0.44
C SER A 70 -0.33 11.45 -1.40
N ALA A 71 -1.25 12.35 -1.05
CA ALA A 71 -2.37 12.72 -1.91
C ALA A 71 -1.95 13.43 -3.20
N GLN A 72 -0.94 14.31 -3.13
CA GLN A 72 -0.41 14.99 -4.31
C GLN A 72 0.31 14.01 -5.24
N VAL A 73 1.09 13.07 -4.70
CA VAL A 73 1.74 12.00 -5.48
C VAL A 73 0.72 11.17 -6.25
N VAL A 74 -0.39 10.80 -5.61
CA VAL A 74 -1.50 10.10 -6.29
C VAL A 74 -2.11 10.95 -7.37
N LYS A 75 -2.46 12.20 -7.08
CA LYS A 75 -3.05 13.11 -8.06
C LYS A 75 -2.16 13.28 -9.29
N ASP A 76 -0.87 13.54 -9.09
CA ASP A 76 0.08 13.76 -10.18
C ASP A 76 0.27 12.50 -11.02
N TYR A 77 0.32 11.33 -10.38
CA TYR A 77 0.39 10.05 -11.08
C TYR A 77 -0.84 9.79 -11.94
N GLU A 78 -2.05 9.94 -11.39
CA GLU A 78 -3.29 9.69 -12.13
C GLU A 78 -3.45 10.69 -13.29
N VAL A 79 -3.07 11.96 -13.10
CA VAL A 79 -3.09 12.98 -14.16
C VAL A 79 -2.09 12.65 -15.27
N ALA A 80 -0.86 12.29 -14.92
CA ALA A 80 0.20 12.05 -15.91
C ALA A 80 0.01 10.75 -16.70
N THR A 81 -0.61 9.73 -16.11
CA THR A 81 -0.68 8.38 -16.68
C THR A 81 -2.07 7.96 -17.11
N GLY A 82 -3.12 8.61 -16.60
CA GLY A 82 -4.51 8.15 -16.71
C GLY A 82 -4.79 6.83 -15.97
N GLN A 83 -3.82 6.29 -15.22
CA GLN A 83 -3.95 5.04 -14.48
C GLN A 83 -4.35 5.32 -13.04
N GLN A 84 -5.18 4.45 -12.47
CA GLN A 84 -5.51 4.50 -11.05
C GLN A 84 -4.26 4.21 -10.20
N TRP A 85 -4.11 4.91 -9.08
CA TRP A 85 -3.02 4.65 -8.14
C TRP A 85 -3.07 3.22 -7.57
N VAL A 86 -1.88 2.70 -7.24
CA VAL A 86 -1.67 1.43 -6.56
C VAL A 86 -0.75 1.63 -5.36
N GLN A 87 -0.85 0.77 -4.35
CA GLN A 87 -0.08 0.95 -3.11
C GLN A 87 1.45 1.02 -3.34
N THR A 88 1.98 0.29 -4.35
CA THR A 88 3.42 0.27 -4.71
C THR A 88 3.94 1.64 -5.11
N LEU A 89 3.08 2.55 -5.58
CA LEU A 89 3.46 3.90 -5.99
C LEU A 89 4.18 4.66 -4.87
N GLY A 90 3.66 4.60 -3.64
CA GLY A 90 4.28 5.26 -2.49
C GLY A 90 5.69 4.75 -2.20
N PHE A 91 5.89 3.44 -2.31
CA PHE A 91 7.20 2.82 -2.08
C PHE A 91 8.19 3.10 -3.21
N SER A 92 7.74 3.12 -4.47
CA SER A 92 8.57 3.59 -5.58
C SER A 92 9.02 5.04 -5.38
N HIS A 93 8.13 5.92 -4.94
CA HIS A 93 8.48 7.30 -4.62
C HIS A 93 9.45 7.39 -3.43
N ALA A 94 9.21 6.61 -2.38
CA ALA A 94 10.06 6.57 -1.20
C ALA A 94 11.48 6.06 -1.49
N MET A 95 11.65 5.13 -2.44
CA MET A 95 12.99 4.69 -2.86
C MET A 95 13.78 5.85 -3.50
N VAL A 96 13.13 6.72 -4.27
CA VAL A 96 13.78 7.91 -4.84
C VAL A 96 14.13 8.91 -3.73
N ASP A 97 13.23 9.13 -2.76
CA ASP A 97 13.52 9.95 -1.57
C ASP A 97 14.74 9.40 -0.81
N VAL A 98 14.81 8.09 -0.58
CA VAL A 98 15.95 7.42 0.09
C VAL A 98 17.24 7.61 -0.69
N ALA A 99 17.22 7.41 -2.01
CA ALA A 99 18.39 7.59 -2.86
C ALA A 99 18.91 9.04 -2.82
N ALA A 100 18.02 10.01 -3.06
CA ALA A 100 18.38 11.43 -3.04
C ALA A 100 18.93 11.86 -1.67
N GLN A 101 18.29 11.40 -0.59
CA GLN A 101 18.71 11.68 0.78
C GLN A 101 20.03 11.01 1.17
N THR A 102 20.34 9.85 0.58
CA THR A 102 21.64 9.17 0.74
C THR A 102 22.74 9.98 0.07
N VAL A 103 22.53 10.39 -1.18
CA VAL A 103 23.49 11.18 -1.96
C VAL A 103 23.74 12.53 -1.27
N ALA A 104 22.69 13.22 -0.85
CA ALA A 104 22.80 14.53 -0.20
C ALA A 104 23.56 14.51 1.14
N ARG A 105 23.60 13.36 1.82
CA ARG A 105 24.27 13.19 3.13
C ARG A 105 25.62 12.48 3.04
N ALA A 106 26.01 12.01 1.85
CA ALA A 106 27.26 11.28 1.68
C ALA A 106 28.45 12.22 1.83
N ARG A 107 29.43 11.80 2.66
CA ARG A 107 30.69 12.55 2.86
C ARG A 107 31.64 12.43 1.67
N ALA A 108 31.48 11.37 0.87
CA ALA A 108 32.26 11.12 -0.34
C ALA A 108 31.36 10.46 -1.38
N MET A 109 31.52 10.85 -2.65
CA MET A 109 30.75 10.30 -3.76
C MET A 109 31.39 9.03 -4.34
N THR A 110 31.78 8.13 -3.43
CA THR A 110 32.33 6.81 -3.74
C THR A 110 31.35 5.74 -3.27
N ARG A 111 31.53 4.49 -3.74
CA ARG A 111 30.71 3.35 -3.31
C ARG A 111 30.66 3.22 -1.78
N ASP A 112 31.80 3.35 -1.12
CA ASP A 112 31.89 3.23 0.33
C ASP A 112 31.27 4.44 1.04
N GLY A 113 31.46 5.65 0.52
CA GLY A 113 30.82 6.85 1.09
C GLY A 113 29.28 6.82 0.99
N LEU A 114 28.73 6.30 -0.10
CA LEU A 114 27.28 6.12 -0.27
C LEU A 114 26.74 5.00 0.63
N ARG A 115 27.44 3.85 0.71
CA ARG A 115 27.08 2.76 1.61
C ARG A 115 27.04 3.24 3.07
N ASP A 116 28.08 3.96 3.48
CA ASP A 116 28.19 4.54 4.81
C ASP A 116 27.05 5.54 5.11
N SER A 117 26.73 6.41 4.15
CA SER A 117 25.58 7.33 4.24
C SER A 117 24.25 6.59 4.43
N LEU A 118 23.99 5.57 3.61
CA LEU A 118 22.77 4.76 3.67
C LEU A 118 22.66 4.02 5.01
N SER A 119 23.78 3.51 5.53
CA SER A 119 23.83 2.74 6.79
C SER A 119 23.39 3.56 8.02
N ARG A 120 23.46 4.89 7.95
CA ARG A 120 23.04 5.82 9.01
C ARG A 120 21.76 6.58 8.68
N LEU A 121 21.12 6.27 7.54
CA LEU A 121 20.03 7.08 7.04
C LEU A 121 18.74 6.89 7.85
N LYS A 122 18.17 8.02 8.25
CA LYS A 122 16.77 8.15 8.67
C LYS A 122 16.07 9.03 7.64
N ALA A 123 15.34 8.40 6.71
CA ALA A 123 14.75 9.09 5.57
C ALA A 123 13.33 9.56 5.89
N GLN A 124 12.97 10.76 5.44
CA GLN A 124 11.59 11.23 5.43
C GLN A 124 10.99 11.01 4.03
N THR A 125 9.85 10.33 3.95
CA THR A 125 9.24 9.92 2.68
C THR A 125 7.71 9.97 2.77
N VAL A 126 7.01 9.83 1.64
CA VAL A 126 5.55 9.70 1.60
C VAL A 126 5.00 8.42 2.24
N VAL A 127 5.83 7.39 2.47
CA VAL A 127 5.41 6.19 3.22
C VAL A 127 5.64 6.32 4.74
N GLY A 128 6.21 7.45 5.16
CA GLY A 128 6.60 7.73 6.54
C GLY A 128 8.11 7.81 6.75
N PRO A 129 8.53 8.04 8.01
CA PRO A 129 9.93 7.99 8.37
C PRO A 129 10.46 6.55 8.23
N LEU A 130 11.51 6.37 7.44
CA LEU A 130 12.21 5.10 7.28
C LEU A 130 13.51 5.12 8.08
N ASN A 131 13.67 4.16 9.00
CA ASN A 131 14.86 4.05 9.83
C ASN A 131 15.58 2.72 9.59
N PHE A 132 16.73 2.77 8.94
CA PHE A 132 17.58 1.60 8.70
C PHE A 132 18.60 1.36 9.83
N VAL A 133 18.66 2.27 10.81
CA VAL A 133 19.63 2.25 11.91
C VAL A 133 19.04 1.62 13.16
N GLY A 134 19.83 0.81 13.85
CA GLY A 134 19.50 0.22 15.15
C GLY A 134 19.02 -1.22 15.04
N ARG A 135 18.19 -1.65 16.00
CA ARG A 135 17.75 -3.04 16.11
C ARG A 135 16.63 -3.34 15.10
N ASN A 136 17.04 -3.62 13.86
CA ASN A 136 16.17 -4.19 12.83
C ASN A 136 16.36 -5.72 12.77
N PRO A 137 15.33 -6.50 12.41
CA PRO A 137 15.44 -7.97 12.33
C PRO A 137 16.51 -8.43 11.33
N ILE A 138 16.71 -7.64 10.27
CA ILE A 138 17.66 -7.88 9.19
C ILE A 138 18.28 -6.55 8.78
N VAL A 139 19.57 -6.56 8.43
CA VAL A 139 20.28 -5.38 7.89
C VAL A 139 19.57 -4.87 6.63
N ASN A 140 19.47 -3.55 6.46
CA ASN A 140 18.80 -2.87 5.34
C ASN A 140 17.27 -3.08 5.25
N VAL A 141 16.65 -3.64 6.28
CA VAL A 141 15.18 -3.75 6.39
C VAL A 141 14.71 -2.77 7.46
N CYS A 142 13.60 -2.07 7.19
CA CYS A 142 12.90 -1.25 8.17
C CYS A 142 11.41 -1.57 8.16
N SER A 143 10.72 -1.25 9.25
CA SER A 143 9.28 -1.45 9.36
C SER A 143 8.51 -0.19 8.98
N THR A 144 7.45 -0.36 8.21
CA THR A 144 6.45 0.68 7.93
C THR A 144 5.12 0.28 8.57
N PRO A 145 4.27 1.25 8.93
CA PRO A 145 2.94 0.94 9.43
C PRO A 145 2.07 0.32 8.34
N ALA A 146 1.12 -0.51 8.77
CA ALA A 146 0.05 -1.06 7.94
C ALA A 146 -1.27 -0.99 8.72
N VAL A 147 -2.37 -0.84 7.99
CA VAL A 147 -3.73 -0.68 8.53
C VAL A 147 -4.70 -1.61 7.79
N GLY A 148 -5.88 -1.83 8.35
CA GLY A 148 -6.93 -2.61 7.71
C GLY A 148 -7.70 -1.76 6.69
N GLY A 149 -7.91 -2.34 5.51
CA GLY A 149 -8.66 -1.70 4.43
C GLY A 149 -9.79 -2.54 3.88
N GLN A 150 -10.70 -1.85 3.21
CA GLN A 150 -11.81 -2.45 2.48
C GLN A 150 -11.86 -1.87 1.07
N TRP A 151 -12.01 -2.74 0.08
CA TRP A 151 -12.34 -2.31 -1.27
C TRP A 151 -13.82 -2.00 -1.38
N ILE A 152 -14.15 -0.80 -1.81
CA ILE A 152 -15.51 -0.35 -2.06
C ILE A 152 -15.62 0.23 -3.47
N LYS A 153 -16.83 0.28 -4.03
CA LYS A 153 -17.09 1.06 -5.24
C LYS A 153 -17.46 2.48 -4.83
N ASN A 154 -16.79 3.48 -5.40
CA ASN A 154 -17.18 4.87 -5.23
C ASN A 154 -18.43 5.19 -6.09
N ALA A 155 -18.89 6.45 -6.05
CA ALA A 155 -20.07 6.91 -6.80
C ALA A 155 -19.98 6.73 -8.33
N SER A 156 -18.76 6.67 -8.90
CA SER A 156 -18.55 6.41 -10.32
C SER A 156 -18.39 4.92 -10.65
N GLY A 157 -18.61 4.02 -9.68
CA GLY A 157 -18.47 2.58 -9.84
C GLY A 157 -17.02 2.08 -9.84
N ARG A 158 -16.04 2.97 -9.61
CA ARG A 158 -14.61 2.62 -9.53
C ARG A 158 -14.29 1.98 -8.19
N TRP A 159 -13.55 0.87 -8.23
CA TRP A 159 -13.01 0.25 -7.01
C TRP A 159 -11.97 1.16 -6.36
N VAL A 160 -12.16 1.48 -5.08
CA VAL A 160 -11.23 2.26 -4.26
C VAL A 160 -10.93 1.50 -2.97
N LEU A 161 -9.69 1.57 -2.52
CA LEU A 161 -9.23 0.96 -1.28
C LEU A 161 -9.28 2.00 -0.17
N GLU A 162 -10.19 1.83 0.78
CA GLU A 162 -10.35 2.70 1.94
C GLU A 162 -9.70 2.11 3.18
N VAL A 163 -9.18 2.97 4.07
CA VAL A 163 -8.72 2.58 5.40
C VAL A 163 -9.93 2.51 6.32
N VAL A 164 -10.21 1.32 6.85
CA VAL A 164 -11.37 1.04 7.72
C VAL A 164 -11.01 0.62 9.14
N ASP A 165 -9.74 0.28 9.39
CA ASP A 165 -9.20 -0.02 10.71
C ASP A 165 -7.78 0.52 10.84
N ASN A 166 -7.60 1.54 11.67
CA ASN A 166 -6.31 2.13 12.00
C ASN A 166 -5.90 1.90 13.47
N THR A 167 -6.52 0.95 14.17
CA THR A 167 -6.32 0.76 15.63
C THR A 167 -4.85 0.57 16.01
N ARG A 168 -4.07 -0.12 15.18
CA ARG A 168 -2.62 -0.34 15.40
C ARG A 168 -1.73 0.81 14.94
N SER A 169 -2.25 1.77 14.19
CA SER A 169 -1.51 2.92 13.68
C SER A 169 -2.44 4.14 13.55
N PRO A 170 -2.92 4.69 14.68
CA PRO A 170 -3.99 5.70 14.70
C PRO A 170 -3.60 7.04 14.09
N PHE A 171 -2.29 7.27 13.88
CA PHE A 171 -1.79 8.43 13.15
C PHE A 171 -2.09 8.37 11.65
N ILE A 172 -2.42 7.18 11.10
CA ILE A 172 -2.98 7.05 9.76
C ILE A 172 -4.49 7.25 9.85
N PRO A 173 -5.08 8.24 9.17
CA PRO A 173 -6.52 8.47 9.22
C PRO A 173 -7.31 7.30 8.64
N ALA A 174 -8.38 6.90 9.32
CA ALA A 174 -9.44 6.11 8.71
C ALA A 174 -10.17 6.96 7.66
N THR A 175 -10.47 6.38 6.51
CA THR A 175 -11.12 7.08 5.39
C THR A 175 -12.55 6.61 5.15
N ALA A 176 -12.91 5.43 5.69
CA ALA A 176 -14.28 4.94 5.71
C ALA A 176 -14.54 4.10 6.98
N LYS A 177 -15.81 3.80 7.26
CA LYS A 177 -16.18 2.75 8.21
C LYS A 177 -16.22 1.41 7.48
N LEU A 178 -15.84 0.33 8.16
CA LEU A 178 -16.05 -1.02 7.65
C LEU A 178 -17.56 -1.22 7.39
N THR A 179 -17.92 -1.52 6.15
CA THR A 179 -19.29 -1.85 5.78
C THR A 179 -19.44 -3.36 5.67
N VAL A 180 -20.44 -3.90 6.36
CA VAL A 180 -20.79 -5.31 6.27
C VAL A 180 -22.16 -5.42 5.62
N SER A 181 -22.22 -6.03 4.44
CA SER A 181 -23.49 -6.33 3.77
C SER A 181 -24.30 -7.30 4.65
N SER A 182 -25.53 -6.91 5.01
CA SER A 182 -26.53 -7.77 5.65
C SER A 182 -27.04 -8.82 4.67
#